data_AF-A0A7V6SRK0-F1
#
_entry.id   AF-A0A7V6SRK0-F1
#
_cell.length_a   1.000
_cell.length_b   1.000
_cell.length_c   1.000
_cell.angle_alpha   90.00
_cell.angle_beta   90.00
_cell.angle_gamma   90.00
#
_symmetry.space_group_name_H-M   'P 1'
#
loop_
_entity.id
_entity.type
_entity.pdbx_description
1 polymer ?
#
loop_
_entity_poly.entity_id
_entity_poly.type
_entity_poly.pdbx_seq_one_letter_code
_entity_poly.pdbx_strand_id
1 'polypeptide(L)' 'EQALKNKIAPVKLEETYLLELRYANHSHAYKASFYPGATLVYETGVQLRVDNIFDIHRAIGFML' A
#
# COMPACT_ATOMS: atom_id res chain seq x y z
N GLU A 1 -4.47 -32.33 3.17
CA GLU A 1 -5.02 -32.78 1.87
C GLU A 1 -6.34 -32.11 1.44
N GLN A 2 -7.13 -31.51 2.35
CA GLN A 2 -8.42 -30.86 2.00
C GLN A 2 -8.29 -29.62 1.09
N ALA A 3 -7.22 -28.83 1.21
CA ALA A 3 -7.04 -27.57 0.47
C ALA A 3 -6.78 -27.76 -1.04
N LEU A 4 -6.19 -28.89 -1.46
CA LEU A 4 -5.96 -29.19 -2.88
C LEU A 4 -7.25 -29.55 -3.65
N LYS A 5 -8.30 -30.01 -2.94
CA LYS A 5 -9.54 -30.47 -3.56
C LYS A 5 -10.45 -29.33 -4.02
N ASN A 6 -10.31 -28.15 -3.41
CA ASN A 6 -11.01 -26.94 -3.86
C ASN A 6 -10.16 -26.21 -4.89
N LYS A 7 -10.57 -26.25 -6.17
CA LYS A 7 -10.00 -25.37 -7.20
C LYS A 7 -10.37 -23.93 -6.88
N ILE A 8 -9.46 -23.20 -6.24
CA ILE A 8 -9.57 -21.77 -6.04
C ILE A 8 -9.24 -21.10 -7.37
N ALA A 9 -10.17 -20.30 -7.90
CA ALA A 9 -9.90 -19.51 -9.09
C ALA A 9 -8.76 -18.51 -8.82
N PRO A 10 -7.84 -18.27 -9.76
CA PRO A 10 -6.79 -17.28 -9.58
C PRO A 10 -7.43 -15.90 -9.37
N VAL A 11 -6.92 -15.17 -8.39
CA VAL A 11 -7.33 -13.78 -8.15
C VAL A 11 -6.87 -12.95 -9.35
N LYS A 12 -7.83 -12.28 -10.00
CA LYS A 12 -7.50 -11.29 -11.02
C LYS A 12 -6.91 -10.07 -10.32
N LEU A 13 -5.72 -9.67 -10.75
CA LEU A 13 -5.09 -8.44 -10.27
C LEU A 13 -5.68 -7.24 -11.00
N GLU A 14 -5.80 -6.13 -10.29
CA GLU A 14 -6.21 -4.84 -10.84
C GLU A 14 -5.02 -4.17 -11.53
N GLU A 15 -5.30 -3.26 -12.46
CA GLU A 15 -4.25 -2.53 -13.20
C GLU A 15 -3.61 -1.43 -12.36
N THR A 16 -4.34 -0.88 -11.39
CA THR A 16 -3.85 0.18 -10.51
C THR A 16 -4.36 -0.01 -9.09
N TYR A 17 -3.55 0.45 -8.14
CA TYR A 17 -3.81 0.37 -6.71
C TYR A 17 -3.56 1.71 -6.05
N LEU A 18 -4.33 2.00 -5.00
CA LEU A 18 -4.15 3.15 -4.13
C LEU A 18 -3.90 2.66 -2.70
N LEU A 19 -2.72 2.94 -2.17
CA LEU A 19 -2.40 2.78 -0.76
C LEU A 19 -2.70 4.10 -0.04
N GLU A 20 -3.53 4.06 1.00
CA GLU A 20 -3.70 5.16 1.96
C GLU A 20 -3.26 4.69 3.34
N LEU A 21 -2.31 5.42 3.95
CA LEU A 21 -1.84 5.21 5.31
C LEU A 21 -2.26 6.36 6.21
N ARG A 22 -2.80 6.04 7.38
CA ARG A 22 -3.14 7.01 8.43
C ARG A 22 -2.28 6.79 9.65
N TYR A 23 -1.57 7.82 10.04
CA TYR A 23 -0.64 7.79 11.16
C TYR A 23 -1.26 8.41 12.41
N ALA A 24 -0.79 8.00 13.58
CA ALA A 24 -1.25 8.56 14.85
C ALA A 24 -0.78 10.01 15.06
N ASN A 25 0.33 10.42 14.44
CA ASN A 25 0.89 11.76 14.57
C ASN A 25 1.42 12.29 13.23
N HIS A 26 1.52 13.62 13.15
CA HIS A 26 1.95 14.32 11.95
C HIS A 26 3.39 13.98 11.54
N SER A 27 4.32 13.87 12.51
CA SER A 27 5.74 13.62 12.22
C SER A 27 5.97 12.32 11.44
N HIS A 28 5.23 11.25 11.76
CA HIS A 28 5.31 9.99 11.02
C HIS A 28 4.75 10.12 9.60
N ALA A 29 3.60 10.76 9.43
CA ALA A 29 3.03 10.99 8.10
C ALA A 29 3.95 11.86 7.24
N TYR A 30 4.53 12.92 7.82
CA TYR A 30 5.48 13.80 7.15
C TYR A 30 6.72 13.04 6.67
N LYS A 31 7.33 12.21 7.53
CA LYS A 31 8.47 11.37 7.13
C LYS A 31 8.10 10.37 6.04
N ALA A 32 6.96 9.70 6.15
CA ALA A 32 6.51 8.73 5.17
C ALA A 32 6.21 9.34 3.80
N SER A 33 5.80 10.62 3.76
CA SER A 33 5.57 11.35 2.51
C SER A 33 6.83 11.57 1.66
N PHE A 34 8.03 11.31 2.20
CA PHE A 34 9.28 11.37 1.43
C PHE A 34 9.55 10.15 0.55
N TYR A 35 8.73 9.11 0.65
CA TYR A 35 8.80 8.02 -0.30
C TYR A 35 8.47 8.51 -1.72
N PRO A 36 9.22 8.12 -2.75
CA PRO A 36 8.97 8.56 -4.13
C PRO A 36 7.54 8.27 -4.59
N GLY A 37 6.85 9.31 -5.08
CA GLY A 37 5.47 9.22 -5.56
C GLY A 37 4.40 9.21 -4.46
N ALA A 38 4.80 9.21 -3.18
CA ALA A 38 3.86 9.39 -2.09
C ALA A 38 3.44 10.86 -1.98
N THR A 39 2.20 11.09 -1.57
CA THR A 39 1.62 12.43 -1.39
C THR A 39 1.03 12.52 0.01
N LEU A 40 1.42 13.55 0.77
CA LEU A 40 0.76 13.91 2.03
C LEU A 40 -0.60 14.54 1.69
N VAL A 41 -1.69 13.87 2.05
CA VAL A 41 -3.06 14.30 1.72
C VAL A 41 -3.78 14.95 2.90
N TYR A 42 -3.39 14.60 4.13
CA TYR A 42 -3.83 15.23 5.38
C TYR A 42 -2.61 15.35 6.31
N GLU A 43 -2.71 16.08 7.42
CA GLU A 43 -1.61 16.19 8.40
C GLU A 43 -1.09 14.82 8.86
N THR A 44 -1.96 13.82 8.92
CA THR A 44 -1.64 12.45 9.36
C THR A 44 -1.84 11.39 8.26
N GLY A 45 -2.04 11.79 7.01
CA GLY A 45 -2.41 10.88 5.92
C GLY A 45 -1.48 10.94 4.72
N VAL A 46 -1.01 9.77 4.28
CA VAL A 46 -0.17 9.62 3.09
C VAL A 46 -0.85 8.69 2.09
N GLN A 47 -0.85 9.08 0.82
CA GLN A 47 -1.33 8.27 -0.29
C GLN A 47 -0.22 7.93 -1.27
N LEU A 48 -0.32 6.76 -1.90
CA LEU A 48 0.57 6.30 -2.97
C LEU A 48 -0.25 5.53 -4.00
N ARG A 49 -0.21 5.98 -5.26
CA ARG A 49 -0.82 5.27 -6.40
C ARG A 49 0.26 4.49 -7.15
N VAL A 50 0.01 3.21 -7.43
CA VAL A 50 0.95 2.32 -8.13
C VAL A 50 0.20 1.36 -9.05
N ASP A 51 0.88 0.87 -10.08
CA ASP A 51 0.31 -0.03 -11.09
C ASP A 51 0.57 -1.51 -10.76
N ASN A 52 1.26 -1.76 -9.64
CA ASN A 52 1.64 -3.10 -9.22
C ASN A 52 1.53 -3.27 -7.69
N ILE A 53 0.81 -4.31 -7.27
CA ILE A 53 0.63 -4.65 -5.85
C ILE A 53 1.96 -4.91 -5.10
N PHE A 54 3.02 -5.33 -5.79
CA PHE A 54 4.32 -5.52 -5.18
C PHE A 54 5.00 -4.19 -4.81
N ASP A 55 4.66 -3.09 -5.48
CA ASP A 55 5.16 -1.77 -5.11
C ASP A 55 4.53 -1.28 -3.80
N ILE A 56 3.28 -1.66 -3.51
CA ILE A 56 2.67 -1.45 -2.19
C ILE A 56 3.49 -2.14 -1.11
N HIS A 57 3.91 -3.39 -1.32
CA HIS A 57 4.69 -4.13 -0.33
C HIS A 57 6.05 -3.47 -0.07
N ARG A 58 6.71 -2.97 -1.12
CA ARG A 58 7.97 -2.22 -1.01
C ARG A 58 7.76 -0.91 -0.26
N ALA A 59 6.70 -0.17 -0.57
CA ALA A 59 6.36 1.08 0.10
C ALA A 59 6.10 0.86 1.60
N ILE A 60 5.34 -0.18 1.95
CA ILE A 60 5.06 -0.56 3.34
C ILE A 60 6.35 -0.82 4.10
N GLY A 61 7.32 -1.54 3.52
CA GLY A 61 8.60 -1.82 4.17
C GLY A 61 9.47 -0.59 4.46
N PHE A 62 9.19 0.55 3.83
CA PHE A 62 9.83 1.83 4.11
C PHE A 62 9.00 2.73 5.05
N MET A 63 7.69 2.72 4.87
CA MET A 63 6.75 3.68 5.49
C MET A 63 6.25 3.26 6.88
N LEU A 64 6.42 2.01 7.27
CA LEU A 64 6.08 1.45 8.58
C LEU A 64 7.35 1.02 9.33
#